data_AF-A0A243RGL6-F1
#
_entry.id   AF-A0A243RGL6-F1
#
_cell.length_a   1.000
_cell.length_b   1.000
_cell.length_c   1.000
_cell.angle_alpha   90.00
_cell.angle_beta   90.00
_cell.angle_gamma   90.00
#
_symmetry.space_group_name_H-M   'P 1'
#
loop_
_entity.id
_entity.type
_entity.pdbx_description
1 polymer ?
#
loop_
_entity_poly.entity_id
_entity_poly.type
_entity_poly.pdbx_seq_one_letter_code
_entity_poly.pdbx_strand_id
1 'polypeptide(L)'
;MRQSGRMTRRALPILLGLAVLSGCGTEGTLSQAALDQARAQGVAPDLIYVVDLPGYELAEQSVGGVGEEGFGAFYVSPEGGQVELRIDRGTFSDALCADTPVKDAEPTAAVRCERDEVGWYRVAGGRHEYTAVSGDHYIRLNGRVGGADRAALKAAVAGARHVTGEGSGTPMPPRTPVERGDLPTNGDGAPNNDVGAGG
;
A
#
# COMPACT_ATOMS: atom_id res chain seq x y z
N MET A 1 78.43 3.07 14.97
CA MET A 1 77.49 3.88 14.16
C MET A 1 76.62 2.94 13.34
N ARG A 2 75.29 3.17 13.34
CA ARG A 2 74.20 2.78 12.39
C ARG A 2 74.54 1.67 11.34
N GLN A 3 73.72 0.67 11.04
CA GLN A 3 72.27 0.67 10.87
C GLN A 3 71.70 -0.76 10.69
N SER A 4 70.40 -0.88 10.95
CA SER A 4 69.50 -2.04 10.98
C SER A 4 69.29 -2.80 9.66
N GLY A 5 68.77 -4.02 9.77
CA GLY A 5 68.11 -4.71 8.64
C GLY A 5 67.63 -6.14 8.91
N ARG A 6 66.65 -6.34 9.82
CA ARG A 6 65.87 -7.59 9.89
C ARG A 6 64.69 -7.48 8.94
N MET A 7 64.58 -8.38 7.96
CA MET A 7 63.38 -8.52 7.12
C MET A 7 62.79 -9.92 7.33
N THR A 8 61.90 -10.03 8.31
CA THR A 8 61.13 -11.24 8.60
C THR A 8 59.90 -11.25 7.69
N ARG A 9 59.83 -12.19 6.76
CA ARG A 9 58.64 -12.45 5.93
C ARG A 9 57.51 -12.96 6.84
N ARG A 10 56.45 -12.17 7.02
CA ARG A 10 55.19 -12.62 7.63
C ARG A 10 54.21 -13.00 6.53
N ALA A 11 53.88 -14.29 6.47
CA ALA A 11 52.68 -14.78 5.82
C ALA A 11 51.50 -14.58 6.79
N LEU A 12 50.40 -14.00 6.30
CA LEU A 12 49.12 -13.96 7.01
C LEU A 12 48.03 -14.29 6.00
N PRO A 13 47.34 -15.44 6.11
CA PRO A 13 46.20 -15.74 5.24
C PRO A 13 44.99 -14.92 5.71
N ILE A 14 44.42 -14.16 4.78
CA ILE A 14 43.15 -13.45 4.93
C ILE A 14 42.04 -14.50 4.81
N LEU A 15 41.43 -14.87 5.94
CA LEU A 15 40.17 -15.62 5.97
C LEU A 15 39.02 -14.60 6.00
N LEU A 16 38.52 -14.27 4.82
CA LEU A 16 37.35 -13.43 4.60
C LEU A 16 36.10 -14.33 4.66
N GLY A 17 35.55 -14.53 5.86
CA GLY A 17 34.25 -15.18 6.04
C GLY A 17 33.13 -14.16 5.94
N LEU A 18 32.69 -13.82 4.73
CA LEU A 18 31.42 -13.11 4.54
C LEU A 18 30.26 -14.09 4.74
N ALA A 19 29.62 -14.02 5.90
CA ALA A 19 28.31 -14.62 6.13
C ALA A 19 27.26 -13.77 5.39
N VAL A 20 26.84 -14.23 4.22
CA VAL A 20 25.69 -13.65 3.51
C VAL A 20 24.44 -14.27 4.12
N LEU A 21 23.85 -13.59 5.10
CA LEU A 21 22.47 -13.82 5.52
C LEU A 21 21.57 -13.31 4.39
N SER A 22 21.24 -14.17 3.43
CA SER A 22 20.14 -13.96 2.51
C SER A 22 18.84 -14.10 3.30
N GLY A 23 18.42 -13.02 3.96
CA GLY A 23 17.04 -12.90 4.42
C GLY A 23 16.16 -12.78 3.19
N CYS A 24 15.32 -13.79 2.93
CA CYS A 24 14.14 -13.63 2.09
C CYS A 24 13.23 -12.62 2.80
N GLY A 25 13.42 -11.33 2.53
CA GLY A 25 12.31 -10.40 2.65
C GLY A 25 11.28 -10.86 1.65
N THR A 26 10.09 -11.20 2.12
CA THR A 26 8.94 -11.49 1.26
C THR A 26 8.67 -10.22 0.47
N GLU A 27 9.22 -10.11 -0.74
CA GLU A 27 8.86 -9.06 -1.69
C GLU A 27 7.33 -9.08 -1.80
N GLY A 28 6.68 -7.93 -1.64
CA GLY A 28 5.23 -7.80 -1.51
C GLY A 28 4.48 -8.29 -2.74
N THR A 29 4.32 -9.60 -2.89
CA THR A 29 3.52 -10.24 -3.91
C THR A 29 2.13 -10.50 -3.35
N LEU A 30 1.10 -10.15 -4.11
CA LEU A 30 -0.29 -10.49 -3.76
C LEU A 30 -0.55 -11.97 -4.01
N SER A 31 -1.28 -12.62 -3.10
CA SER A 31 -1.82 -13.95 -3.40
C SER A 31 -2.82 -13.90 -4.56
N GLN A 32 -2.98 -15.05 -5.23
CA GLN A 32 -4.00 -15.18 -6.28
C GLN A 32 -5.41 -14.91 -5.75
N ALA A 33 -5.70 -15.29 -4.50
CA ALA A 33 -7.00 -15.05 -3.89
C ALA A 33 -7.28 -13.55 -3.72
N ALA A 34 -6.28 -12.76 -3.33
CA ALA A 34 -6.40 -11.31 -3.24
C ALA A 34 -6.60 -10.66 -4.62
N LEU A 35 -5.87 -11.12 -5.64
CA LEU A 35 -6.04 -10.65 -7.03
C LEU A 35 -7.44 -10.95 -7.57
N ASP A 36 -7.92 -12.17 -7.38
CA ASP A 36 -9.25 -12.59 -7.82
C ASP A 36 -10.35 -11.80 -7.08
N GLN A 37 -10.15 -11.55 -5.79
CA GLN A 37 -11.07 -10.72 -5.01
C GLN A 37 -11.10 -9.27 -5.47
N ALA A 38 -9.94 -8.65 -5.71
CA ALA A 38 -9.86 -7.29 -6.26
C ALA A 38 -10.58 -7.19 -7.62
N ARG A 39 -10.33 -8.14 -8.53
CA ARG A 39 -11.00 -8.20 -9.84
C ARG A 39 -12.50 -8.39 -9.71
N ALA A 40 -12.95 -9.23 -8.79
CA ALA A 40 -14.38 -9.43 -8.53
C ALA A 40 -15.07 -8.16 -7.97
N GLN A 41 -14.32 -7.23 -7.40
CA GLN A 41 -14.80 -5.92 -6.96
C GLN A 41 -14.75 -4.85 -8.06
N GLY A 42 -14.30 -5.20 -9.28
CA GLY A 42 -14.23 -4.28 -10.42
C GLY A 42 -12.89 -3.59 -10.62
N VAL A 43 -11.84 -3.96 -9.86
CA VAL A 43 -10.50 -3.38 -10.06
C VAL A 43 -9.99 -3.68 -11.47
N ALA A 44 -9.55 -2.64 -12.18
CA ALA A 44 -8.89 -2.81 -13.46
C ALA A 44 -7.53 -3.51 -13.28
N PRO A 45 -7.23 -4.61 -14.01
CA PRO A 45 -6.01 -5.39 -13.80
C PRO A 45 -4.71 -4.58 -13.95
N ASP A 46 -4.71 -3.55 -14.79
CA ASP A 46 -3.58 -2.65 -15.03
C ASP A 46 -3.37 -1.62 -13.90
N LEU A 47 -4.31 -1.50 -12.96
CA LEU A 47 -4.22 -0.61 -11.79
C LEU A 47 -3.84 -1.34 -10.49
N ILE A 48 -3.53 -2.63 -10.54
CA ILE A 48 -3.09 -3.39 -9.36
C ILE A 48 -1.60 -3.18 -9.14
N TYR A 49 -1.24 -2.44 -8.09
CA TYR A 49 0.15 -2.13 -7.75
C TYR A 49 0.50 -2.54 -6.33
N VAL A 50 1.79 -2.79 -6.11
CA VAL A 50 2.42 -2.95 -4.80
C VAL A 50 3.62 -2.02 -4.69
N VAL A 51 3.98 -1.64 -3.47
CA VAL A 51 5.13 -0.78 -3.18
C VAL A 51 5.95 -1.40 -2.06
N ASP A 52 7.24 -1.10 -2.03
CA ASP A 52 8.06 -1.39 -0.85
C ASP A 52 8.07 -0.17 0.06
N LEU A 53 7.62 -0.33 1.30
CA LEU A 53 7.57 0.74 2.29
C LEU A 53 8.30 0.29 3.57
N PRO A 54 9.52 0.81 3.84
CA PRO A 54 10.32 0.34 4.98
C PRO A 54 9.59 0.42 6.32
N GLY A 55 9.57 -0.69 7.05
CA GLY A 55 8.90 -0.80 8.37
C GLY A 55 7.40 -1.03 8.29
N TYR A 56 6.84 -1.19 7.09
CA TYR A 56 5.43 -1.50 6.88
C TYR A 56 5.27 -2.74 6.01
N GLU A 57 4.28 -3.56 6.36
CA GLU A 57 3.92 -4.76 5.62
C GLU A 57 2.55 -4.62 4.99
N LEU A 58 2.37 -5.18 3.79
CA LEU A 58 1.09 -5.17 3.10
C LEU A 58 0.07 -6.00 3.90
N ALA A 59 -1.03 -5.36 4.30
CA ALA A 59 -2.19 -6.02 4.86
C ALA A 59 -3.04 -6.59 3.71
N GLU A 60 -2.71 -7.77 3.20
CA GLU A 60 -3.33 -8.33 1.99
C GLU A 60 -4.87 -8.40 2.07
N GLN A 61 -5.44 -8.66 3.25
CA GLN A 61 -6.90 -8.68 3.45
C GLN A 61 -7.59 -7.33 3.20
N SER A 62 -6.83 -6.23 3.13
CA SER A 62 -7.34 -4.88 2.84
C SER A 62 -7.38 -4.56 1.35
N VAL A 63 -6.84 -5.44 0.50
CA VAL A 63 -6.82 -5.28 -0.95
C VAL A 63 -8.24 -5.26 -1.51
N GLY A 64 -8.54 -4.25 -2.32
CA GLY A 64 -9.86 -4.13 -2.91
C GLY A 64 -10.02 -2.98 -3.90
N GLY A 65 -11.25 -2.86 -4.40
CA GLY A 65 -11.69 -1.81 -5.30
C GLY A 65 -11.92 -0.47 -4.60
N VAL A 66 -11.53 0.60 -5.28
CA VAL A 66 -11.78 1.98 -4.88
C VAL A 66 -12.37 2.73 -6.06
N GLY A 67 -13.50 3.41 -5.86
CA GLY A 67 -14.19 4.08 -6.96
C GLY A 67 -14.76 3.06 -7.95
N GLU A 68 -14.71 3.38 -9.24
CA GLU A 68 -15.28 2.52 -10.29
C GLU A 68 -14.33 1.36 -10.68
N GLU A 69 -13.04 1.66 -10.89
CA GLU A 69 -12.04 0.68 -11.34
C GLU A 69 -10.70 0.76 -10.58
N GLY A 70 -10.57 1.70 -9.63
CA GLY A 70 -9.34 1.95 -8.90
C GLY A 70 -9.00 0.85 -7.90
N PHE A 71 -7.76 0.86 -7.44
CA PHE A 71 -7.21 -0.13 -6.51
C PHE A 71 -6.82 0.52 -5.18
N GLY A 72 -7.05 -0.19 -4.09
CA GLY A 72 -6.63 0.23 -2.76
C GLY A 72 -6.06 -0.92 -1.93
N ALA A 73 -5.10 -0.57 -1.07
CA ALA A 73 -4.56 -1.47 -0.05
C ALA A 73 -3.98 -0.67 1.12
N PHE A 74 -3.83 -1.29 2.28
CA PHE A 74 -3.15 -0.71 3.43
C PHE A 74 -1.83 -1.44 3.72
N TYR A 75 -0.83 -0.67 4.10
CA TYR A 75 0.44 -1.12 4.65
C TYR A 75 0.46 -0.77 6.14
N VAL A 76 0.83 -1.71 6.99
CA VAL A 76 0.74 -1.58 8.45
C VAL A 76 2.09 -1.82 9.11
N SER A 77 2.41 -1.05 10.15
CA SER A 77 3.61 -1.25 10.97
C SER A 77 3.28 -2.00 12.28
N PRO A 78 4.25 -2.71 12.88
CA PRO A 78 4.07 -3.35 14.20
C PRO A 78 3.67 -2.38 15.32
N GLU A 79 4.04 -1.11 15.20
CA GLU A 79 3.71 -0.03 16.14
C GLU A 79 2.30 0.54 15.93
N GLY A 80 1.52 -0.03 15.00
CA GLY A 80 0.16 0.39 14.68
C GLY A 80 0.08 1.53 13.66
N GLY A 81 1.19 1.87 13.00
CA GLY A 81 1.19 2.80 11.87
C GLY A 81 0.43 2.23 10.69
N GLN A 82 -0.25 3.09 9.91
CA GLN A 82 -0.95 2.69 8.70
C GLN A 82 -0.66 3.67 7.57
N VAL A 83 -0.42 3.15 6.37
CA VAL A 83 -0.30 3.90 5.13
C VAL A 83 -1.21 3.27 4.09
N GLU A 84 -2.12 4.05 3.51
CA GLU A 84 -2.99 3.60 2.44
C GLU A 84 -2.33 3.85 1.08
N LEU A 85 -2.31 2.82 0.24
CA LEU A 85 -2.06 2.90 -1.20
C LEU A 85 -3.38 3.07 -1.94
N ARG A 86 -3.41 4.02 -2.87
CA ARG A 86 -4.51 4.29 -3.81
C ARG A 86 -3.95 4.39 -5.22
N ILE A 87 -4.58 3.70 -6.16
CA ILE A 87 -4.33 3.82 -7.59
C ILE A 87 -5.65 4.23 -8.23
N ASP A 88 -5.66 5.40 -8.85
CA ASP A 88 -6.83 5.93 -9.54
C ASP A 88 -6.48 6.22 -11.00
N ARG A 89 -7.42 5.95 -11.91
CA ARG A 89 -7.33 6.34 -13.31
C ARG A 89 -7.32 7.86 -13.44
N GLY A 90 -6.59 8.37 -14.43
CA GLY A 90 -6.50 9.77 -14.79
C GLY A 90 -5.12 10.37 -14.50
N THR A 91 -5.09 11.70 -14.45
CA THR A 91 -3.85 12.45 -14.22
C THR A 91 -3.94 13.26 -12.94
N PHE A 92 -2.80 13.62 -12.38
CA PHE A 92 -2.68 14.53 -11.26
C PHE A 92 -1.94 15.80 -11.70
N SER A 93 -2.37 16.96 -11.21
CA SER A 93 -1.86 18.28 -11.65
C SER A 93 -1.66 19.22 -10.45
N ASP A 94 -1.02 20.38 -10.65
CA ASP A 94 -0.87 21.37 -9.56
C ASP A 94 -2.21 21.91 -9.07
N ALA A 95 -3.18 22.08 -9.98
CA ALA A 95 -4.54 22.49 -9.63
C ALA A 95 -5.22 21.41 -8.78
N LEU A 96 -5.19 20.14 -9.24
CA LEU A 96 -5.75 19.03 -8.48
C LEU A 96 -5.05 18.83 -7.14
N CYS A 97 -3.75 19.13 -7.04
CA CYS A 97 -3.00 19.02 -5.80
C CYS A 97 -3.64 19.85 -4.68
N ALA A 98 -3.96 21.10 -4.97
CA ALA A 98 -4.53 22.04 -4.02
C ALA A 98 -6.03 21.79 -3.75
N ASP A 99 -6.78 21.41 -4.79
CA ASP A 99 -8.24 21.25 -4.70
C ASP A 99 -8.66 19.91 -4.09
N THR A 100 -7.82 18.87 -4.22
CA THR A 100 -8.14 17.55 -3.68
C THR A 100 -7.92 17.57 -2.16
N PRO A 101 -8.90 17.17 -1.33
CA PRO A 101 -8.68 16.96 0.10
C PRO A 101 -7.63 15.87 0.35
N VAL A 102 -6.88 15.97 1.45
CA VAL A 102 -6.05 14.87 1.95
C VAL A 102 -6.93 13.93 2.75
N LYS A 103 -6.86 12.63 2.48
CA LYS A 103 -7.75 11.66 3.13
C LYS A 103 -7.55 11.67 4.65
N ASP A 104 -8.69 11.69 5.36
CA ASP A 104 -8.82 11.71 6.82
C ASP A 104 -8.02 12.85 7.51
N ALA A 105 -7.71 13.91 6.77
CA ALA A 105 -7.23 15.15 7.34
C ALA A 105 -8.39 15.89 8.02
N GLU A 106 -8.05 16.81 8.92
CA GLU A 106 -9.02 17.76 9.48
C GLU A 106 -9.78 18.47 8.34
N PRO A 107 -11.13 18.48 8.33
CA PRO A 107 -11.92 18.89 7.16
C PRO A 107 -11.67 20.30 6.61
N THR A 108 -11.20 21.21 7.46
CA THR A 108 -10.94 22.62 7.11
C THR A 108 -9.46 22.95 6.96
N ALA A 109 -8.57 21.97 7.12
CA ALA A 109 -7.15 22.20 6.98
C ALA A 109 -6.77 22.46 5.52
N ALA A 110 -6.14 23.60 5.26
CA ALA A 110 -5.63 23.94 3.94
C ALA A 110 -4.54 22.94 3.50
N VAL A 111 -4.63 22.48 2.25
CA VAL A 111 -3.64 21.58 1.65
C VAL A 111 -2.40 22.38 1.24
N ARG A 112 -1.24 21.96 1.74
CA ARG A 112 0.06 22.42 1.24
C ARG A 112 0.61 21.41 0.25
N CYS A 113 1.04 21.90 -0.90
CA CYS A 113 1.53 21.10 -2.01
C CYS A 113 2.97 21.49 -2.35
N GLU A 114 3.82 20.49 -2.47
CA GLU A 114 5.20 20.66 -2.93
C GLU A 114 5.45 19.65 -4.06
N ARG A 115 5.77 20.17 -5.24
CA ARG A 115 6.14 19.36 -6.40
C ARG A 115 7.65 19.15 -6.43
N ASP A 116 8.07 17.95 -6.81
CA ASP A 116 9.43 17.63 -7.19
C ASP A 116 9.50 16.71 -8.42
N GLU A 117 10.65 16.08 -8.66
CA GLU A 117 10.90 15.26 -9.85
C GLU A 117 10.10 13.95 -9.91
N VAL A 118 9.61 13.46 -8.77
CA VAL A 118 8.79 12.23 -8.72
C VAL A 118 7.30 12.56 -8.77
N GLY A 119 6.90 13.67 -8.17
CA GLY A 119 5.49 14.05 -8.13
C GLY A 119 5.20 15.11 -7.08
N TRP A 120 4.13 14.91 -6.31
CA TRP A 120 3.62 15.89 -5.36
C TRP A 120 3.59 15.32 -3.96
N TYR A 121 4.27 16.00 -3.04
CA TYR A 121 4.09 15.84 -1.62
C TYR A 121 3.00 16.78 -1.12
N ARG A 122 2.05 16.25 -0.35
CA ARG A 122 0.86 16.96 0.13
C ARG A 122 0.73 16.82 1.64
N VAL A 123 0.35 17.90 2.34
CA VAL A 123 0.16 17.88 3.80
C VAL A 123 -1.08 18.69 4.17
N ALA A 124 -1.95 18.13 5.01
CA ALA A 124 -3.06 18.82 5.63
C ALA A 124 -3.50 18.12 6.93
N GLY A 125 -3.90 18.88 7.95
CA GLY A 125 -4.64 18.36 9.12
C GLY A 125 -4.03 17.11 9.79
N GLY A 126 -2.71 17.08 9.99
CA GLY A 126 -2.01 15.95 10.61
C GLY A 126 -1.77 14.74 9.69
N ARG A 127 -2.12 14.83 8.41
CA ARG A 127 -1.91 13.82 7.39
C ARG A 127 -0.96 14.32 6.32
N HIS A 128 -0.29 13.38 5.67
CA HIS A 128 0.51 13.65 4.49
C HIS A 128 0.30 12.59 3.41
N GLU A 129 0.58 12.97 2.18
CA GLU A 129 0.46 12.08 1.03
C GLU A 129 1.62 12.32 0.06
N TYR A 130 1.94 11.28 -0.71
CA TYR A 130 2.80 11.41 -1.87
C TYR A 130 2.08 10.85 -3.09
N THR A 131 1.99 11.63 -4.16
CA THR A 131 1.35 11.24 -5.42
C THR A 131 2.36 11.27 -6.56
N ALA A 132 2.46 10.19 -7.34
CA ALA A 132 3.22 10.12 -8.60
C ALA A 132 2.29 9.74 -9.75
N VAL A 133 2.45 10.38 -10.91
CA VAL A 133 1.68 10.05 -12.13
C VAL A 133 2.46 9.01 -12.94
N SER A 134 1.76 7.97 -13.39
CA SER A 134 2.31 6.90 -14.23
C SER A 134 1.38 6.70 -15.42
N GLY A 135 1.76 7.23 -16.58
CA GLY A 135 0.93 7.13 -17.79
C GLY A 135 -0.46 7.75 -17.62
N ASP A 136 -1.48 6.90 -17.60
CA ASP A 136 -2.91 7.23 -17.54
C ASP A 136 -3.54 7.06 -16.15
N HIS A 137 -2.73 6.82 -15.12
CA HIS A 137 -3.17 6.71 -13.73
C HIS A 137 -2.17 7.41 -12.80
N TYR A 138 -2.55 7.55 -11.54
CA TYR A 138 -1.64 8.04 -10.51
C TYR A 138 -1.66 7.16 -9.27
N ILE A 139 -0.50 7.11 -8.62
CA ILE A 139 -0.19 6.29 -7.45
C ILE A 139 -0.10 7.24 -6.27
N ARG A 140 -0.87 6.99 -5.21
CA ARG A 140 -0.91 7.83 -4.03
C ARG A 140 -0.75 7.01 -2.76
N LEU A 141 0.16 7.44 -1.89
CA LEU A 141 0.27 6.93 -0.52
C LEU A 141 -0.21 7.98 0.47
N ASN A 142 -1.12 7.63 1.39
CA ASN A 142 -1.59 8.48 2.49
C ASN A 142 -1.18 7.91 3.85
N GLY A 143 -0.65 8.76 4.73
CA GLY A 143 -0.29 8.39 6.08
C GLY A 143 -0.50 9.51 7.09
N ARG A 144 -0.29 9.19 8.36
CA ARG A 144 -0.21 10.18 9.44
C ARG A 144 1.16 10.82 9.45
N VAL A 145 1.22 12.15 9.64
CA VAL A 145 2.49 12.83 9.93
C VAL A 145 3.11 12.25 11.19
N GLY A 146 4.38 11.85 11.10
CA GLY A 146 5.11 11.15 12.17
C GLY A 146 5.10 9.62 12.05
N GLY A 147 4.40 9.05 11.07
CA GLY A 147 4.60 7.67 10.61
C GLY A 147 5.72 7.59 9.57
N ALA A 148 5.51 6.83 8.48
CA ALA A 148 6.39 6.78 7.32
C ALA A 148 6.76 8.18 6.86
N ASP A 149 8.04 8.50 6.73
CA ASP A 149 8.45 9.86 6.36
C ASP A 149 8.24 10.15 4.86
N ARG A 150 8.35 11.43 4.48
CA ARG A 150 8.20 11.88 3.08
C ARG A 150 9.13 11.13 2.12
N ALA A 151 10.37 10.86 2.53
CA ALA A 151 11.35 10.23 1.66
C ALA A 151 11.00 8.76 1.42
N ALA A 152 10.51 8.05 2.44
CA ALA A 152 9.99 6.71 2.32
C ALA A 152 8.77 6.67 1.38
N LEU A 153 7.81 7.59 1.54
CA LEU A 153 6.65 7.67 0.64
C LEU A 153 7.07 7.97 -0.81
N LYS A 154 8.01 8.89 -1.01
CA LYS A 154 8.58 9.22 -2.33
C LYS A 154 9.21 8.00 -3.00
N ALA A 155 10.07 7.30 -2.27
CA ALA A 155 10.76 6.11 -2.77
C ALA A 155 9.76 5.00 -3.11
N ALA A 156 8.75 4.80 -2.25
CA ALA A 156 7.73 3.78 -2.43
C ALA A 156 6.87 4.03 -3.69
N VAL A 157 6.40 5.26 -3.94
CA VAL A 157 5.63 5.56 -5.17
C VAL A 157 6.51 5.50 -6.43
N ALA A 158 7.78 5.90 -6.34
CA ALA A 158 8.71 5.82 -7.47
C ALA A 158 9.08 4.37 -7.83
N GLY A 159 9.13 3.50 -6.82
CA GLY A 159 9.42 2.06 -6.96
C GLY A 159 8.17 1.18 -7.09
N ALA A 160 6.99 1.77 -7.29
CA ALA A 160 5.75 1.02 -7.38
C ALA A 160 5.78 0.02 -8.54
N ARG A 161 5.36 -1.21 -8.27
CA ARG A 161 5.38 -2.32 -9.24
C ARG A 161 3.97 -2.72 -9.60
N HIS A 162 3.68 -2.75 -10.89
CA HIS A 162 2.47 -3.35 -11.42
C HIS A 162 2.50 -4.86 -11.17
N VAL A 163 1.39 -5.41 -10.68
CA VAL A 163 1.26 -6.85 -10.47
C VAL A 163 0.75 -7.50 -11.76
N THR A 164 1.69 -7.94 -12.60
CA THR A 164 1.35 -8.66 -13.85
C THR A 164 0.80 -10.04 -13.52
N GLY A 165 -0.48 -10.26 -13.83
CA GLY A 165 -1.16 -11.52 -13.60
C GLY A 165 -0.82 -12.58 -14.64
N GLU A 166 0.27 -13.30 -14.47
CA GLU A 166 0.45 -14.65 -15.04
C GLU A 166 0.38 -15.68 -13.90
N GLY A 167 -0.62 -15.53 -13.02
CA GLY A 167 -1.04 -16.63 -12.15
C GLY A 167 -1.88 -17.56 -13.00
N SER A 168 -1.37 -18.76 -13.30
CA SER A 168 -2.07 -19.81 -14.04
C SER A 168 -3.48 -20.01 -13.48
N GLY A 169 -4.48 -19.48 -14.16
CA GLY A 169 -5.87 -19.57 -13.74
C GLY A 169 -6.32 -21.02 -13.73
N THR A 170 -6.51 -21.60 -12.55
CA THR A 170 -7.53 -22.64 -12.43
C THR A 170 -8.87 -21.89 -12.32
N PRO A 171 -9.82 -22.10 -13.23
CA PRO A 171 -11.13 -21.48 -13.12
C PRO A 171 -11.75 -21.86 -11.77
N MET A 172 -12.12 -20.85 -10.98
CA MET A 172 -12.95 -21.06 -9.80
C MET A 172 -14.27 -21.70 -10.29
N PRO A 173 -14.72 -22.83 -9.72
CA PRO A 173 -16.03 -23.37 -10.06
C PRO A 173 -17.09 -22.29 -9.74
N PRO A 174 -18.16 -22.19 -10.54
CA PRO A 174 -19.23 -21.23 -10.29
C PRO A 174 -19.71 -21.40 -8.85
N ARG A 175 -19.73 -20.31 -8.08
CA ARG A 175 -20.35 -20.32 -6.75
C ARG A 175 -21.84 -20.54 -6.98
N THR A 176 -22.32 -21.75 -6.77
CA THR A 176 -23.74 -22.02 -6.67
C THR A 176 -24.30 -21.14 -5.55
N PRO A 177 -25.47 -20.50 -5.72
CA PRO A 177 -26.14 -19.82 -4.62
C PRO A 177 -26.15 -20.75 -3.41
N VAL A 178 -25.67 -20.28 -2.26
CA VAL A 178 -25.92 -20.97 -1.00
C VAL A 178 -27.42 -20.98 -0.80
N GLU A 179 -28.00 -22.17 -0.67
CA GLU A 179 -29.41 -22.35 -0.31
C GLU A 179 -29.63 -21.61 1.01
N ARG A 180 -30.23 -20.42 0.95
CA ARG A 180 -30.68 -19.73 2.16
C ARG A 180 -31.86 -20.56 2.64
N GLY A 181 -31.64 -21.39 3.64
CA GLY A 181 -32.74 -22.09 4.31
C GLY A 181 -33.85 -21.09 4.62
N ASP A 182 -35.09 -21.52 4.46
CA ASP A 182 -36.25 -20.67 4.66
C ASP A 182 -36.15 -19.94 6.00
N LEU A 183 -36.35 -18.62 5.97
CA LEU A 183 -36.53 -17.82 7.18
C LEU A 183 -37.65 -18.46 8.01
N PRO A 184 -37.46 -18.70 9.32
CA PRO A 184 -38.54 -19.17 10.17
C PRO A 184 -39.73 -18.20 10.06
N THR A 185 -40.95 -18.72 10.00
CA THR A 185 -42.17 -17.90 9.92
C THR A 185 -42.37 -16.98 11.11
N ASN A 186 -41.74 -17.31 12.24
CA ASN A 186 -41.63 -16.43 13.39
C ASN A 186 -40.26 -15.75 13.31
N GLY A 187 -40.23 -14.41 13.38
CA GLY A 187 -39.00 -13.62 13.36
C GLY A 187 -37.95 -14.15 14.35
N ASP A 188 -36.69 -13.76 14.15
CA ASP A 188 -35.48 -14.19 14.87
C ASP A 188 -35.46 -13.90 16.40
N GLY A 189 -36.60 -13.50 16.97
CA GLY A 189 -36.73 -13.11 18.37
C GLY A 189 -36.05 -11.78 18.69
N ALA A 190 -35.64 -11.00 17.68
CA ALA A 190 -35.13 -9.65 17.90
C ALA A 190 -36.21 -8.80 18.59
N PRO A 191 -35.86 -8.04 19.65
CA PRO A 191 -36.76 -7.06 20.24
C PRO A 191 -37.25 -6.10 19.16
N ASN A 192 -38.54 -5.80 19.17
CA ASN A 192 -39.12 -4.82 18.28
C ASN A 192 -38.52 -3.43 18.58
N ASN A 193 -37.74 -2.89 17.64
CA ASN A 193 -37.15 -1.56 17.71
C ASN A 193 -38.10 -0.47 17.18
N ASP A 194 -39.42 -0.66 17.32
CA ASP A 194 -40.42 0.38 17.04
C ASP A 194 -40.02 1.68 17.76
N VAL A 195 -39.39 2.58 17.01
CA VAL A 195 -39.22 3.96 17.41
C VAL A 195 -40.56 4.62 17.17
N GLY A 196 -41.27 4.95 18.25
CA GLY A 196 -42.49 5.75 18.16
C GLY A 196 -42.19 7.07 17.43
N ALA A 197 -43.16 7.58 16.67
CA ALA A 197 -43.04 8.90 16.06
C ALA A 197 -43.01 9.97 17.16
N GLY A 198 -41.82 10.45 17.51
CA GLY A 198 -41.66 11.50 18.52
C GLY A 198 -40.31 12.18 18.46
N GLY A 199 -40.33 13.43 17.96
CA GLY A 199 -39.58 14.60 18.45
C GLY A 199 -38.07 14.59 18.40
#